data_AF-A0A945CXY9-F1
#
_entry.id   AF-A0A945CXY9-F1
#
_cell.length_a   1.000
_cell.length_b   1.000
_cell.length_c   1.000
_cell.angle_alpha   90.00
_cell.angle_beta   90.00
_cell.angle_gamma   90.00
#
_symmetry.space_group_name_H-M   'P 1'
#
loop_
_entity.id
_entity.type
_entity.pdbx_description
1 polymer ?
#
loop_
_entity_poly.entity_id
_entity_poly.type
_entity_poly.pdbx_seq_one_letter_code
_entity_poly.pdbx_strand_id
1 'polypeptide(L)'
;MYAWIRRAIILIATGFVGLVGAWQAETLVSARGAIGPTILQSIHPVSSLMAVFITIGVGSIVGAGVARISSTTTGMFVFGFSLFAMAMKLEGVTEFVFSGGNFHILIFESALLCVLVLLGTLVVFGIGGPTQCMPCDNTERGLAKFGKTLLISLAMLPVIWLIATTPAKGQVLGASALGGLLVGFLFRHFLHSSQPILLFALPIAIGGLGYLIGITVGQSDIAALNQQSISRLLLPMPLEYAAGTIIGIAIVLGWTSSVPENTGAETSKKRLQ
;
A
#
# COMPACT_ATOMS: atom_id res chain seq x y z
N MET A 1 -19.17 23.99 -2.51
CA MET A 1 -19.27 22.93 -3.54
C MET A 1 -20.26 21.88 -3.07
N TYR A 2 -21.25 21.50 -3.88
CA TYR A 2 -22.24 20.50 -3.48
C TYR A 2 -21.57 19.13 -3.24
N ALA A 3 -22.07 18.38 -2.25
CA ALA A 3 -21.50 17.09 -1.86
C ALA A 3 -21.46 16.08 -3.00
N TRP A 4 -22.42 16.12 -3.93
CA TRP A 4 -22.46 15.25 -5.10
C TRP A 4 -21.34 15.55 -6.10
N ILE A 5 -21.01 16.84 -6.31
CA ILE A 5 -19.90 17.26 -7.19
C ILE A 5 -18.57 16.74 -6.65
N ARG A 6 -18.36 16.82 -5.32
CA ARG A 6 -17.15 16.28 -4.67
C ARG A 6 -16.99 14.79 -4.95
N ARG A 7 -18.07 14.02 -4.78
CA ARG A 7 -18.06 12.56 -5.01
C ARG A 7 -17.81 12.24 -6.48
N ALA A 8 -18.42 12.96 -7.40
CA ALA A 8 -18.20 12.79 -8.83
C ALA A 8 -16.72 13.02 -9.21
N ILE A 9 -16.11 14.10 -8.70
CA ILE A 9 -14.68 14.39 -8.93
C ILE A 9 -13.80 13.26 -8.41
N ILE A 10 -14.06 12.75 -7.20
CA ILE A 10 -13.29 11.64 -6.62
C ILE A 10 -13.41 10.39 -7.50
N LEU A 11 -14.61 10.03 -7.94
CA LEU A 11 -14.83 8.85 -8.78
C LEU A 11 -14.12 8.97 -10.14
N ILE A 12 -14.20 10.14 -10.78
CA ILE A 12 -13.51 10.43 -12.03
C ILE A 12 -11.99 10.34 -11.83
N ALA A 13 -11.46 10.95 -10.77
CA ALA A 13 -10.05 10.90 -10.45
C ALA A 13 -9.56 9.47 -10.22
N THR A 14 -10.29 8.66 -9.44
CA THR A 14 -10.00 7.24 -9.21
C THR A 14 -10.00 6.43 -10.52
N GLY A 15 -11.03 6.63 -11.36
CA GLY A 15 -11.10 5.97 -12.66
C GLY A 15 -9.95 6.35 -13.59
N PHE A 16 -9.59 7.64 -13.63
CA PHE A 16 -8.49 8.14 -14.43
C PHE A 16 -7.13 7.55 -14.00
N VAL A 17 -6.79 7.61 -12.71
CA VAL A 17 -5.52 7.06 -12.23
C VAL A 17 -5.46 5.54 -12.34
N GLY A 18 -6.61 4.87 -12.20
CA GLY A 18 -6.72 3.43 -12.44
C GLY A 18 -6.44 3.07 -13.90
N LEU A 19 -7.00 3.84 -14.85
CA LEU A 19 -6.71 3.66 -16.27
C LEU A 19 -5.24 3.89 -16.60
N VAL A 20 -4.61 4.91 -16.02
CA VAL A 20 -3.17 5.16 -16.18
C VAL A 20 -2.35 3.98 -15.67
N GLY A 21 -2.64 3.48 -14.45
CA GLY A 21 -1.93 2.33 -13.89
C GLY A 21 -2.11 1.06 -14.73
N ALA A 22 -3.33 0.77 -15.18
CA ALA A 22 -3.62 -0.37 -16.04
C ALA A 22 -2.98 -0.26 -17.45
N TRP A 23 -2.82 0.96 -17.98
CA TRP A 23 -2.13 1.18 -19.25
C TRP A 23 -0.61 0.98 -19.10
N GLN A 24 -0.02 1.54 -18.05
CA GLN A 24 1.41 1.41 -17.75
C GLN A 24 1.81 -0.02 -17.40
N ALA A 25 0.89 -0.86 -16.92
CA ALA A 25 1.17 -2.28 -16.68
C ALA A 25 1.69 -3.02 -17.93
N GLU A 26 1.26 -2.63 -19.13
CA GLU A 26 1.63 -3.29 -20.39
C GLU A 26 3.12 -3.16 -20.74
N THR A 27 3.84 -2.21 -20.13
CA THR A 27 5.29 -2.07 -20.36
C THR A 27 6.11 -3.06 -19.53
N LEU A 28 5.51 -3.70 -18.52
CA LEU A 28 6.16 -4.72 -17.71
C LEU A 28 5.94 -6.04 -18.44
N VAL A 29 6.88 -6.44 -19.28
CA VAL A 29 6.80 -7.70 -20.04
C VAL A 29 7.87 -8.66 -19.53
N SER A 30 7.47 -9.87 -19.16
CA SER A 30 8.38 -10.94 -18.74
C SER A 30 9.10 -11.54 -19.96
N ALA A 31 10.22 -12.22 -19.72
CA ALA A 31 10.94 -12.95 -20.77
C ALA A 31 10.08 -14.02 -21.49
N ARG A 32 8.99 -14.48 -20.86
CA ARG A 32 8.04 -15.45 -21.44
C ARG A 32 6.92 -14.78 -22.26
N GLY A 33 6.90 -13.45 -22.33
CA GLY A 33 5.91 -12.66 -23.07
C GLY A 33 4.62 -12.37 -22.28
N ALA A 34 4.55 -12.72 -21.00
CA ALA A 34 3.44 -12.35 -20.13
C ALA A 34 3.64 -10.96 -19.53
N ILE A 35 2.60 -10.38 -18.92
CA ILE A 35 2.74 -9.11 -18.20
C ILE A 35 3.52 -9.37 -16.91
N GLY A 36 4.78 -8.95 -16.89
CA GLY A 36 5.79 -9.28 -15.90
C GLY A 36 5.39 -8.90 -14.47
N PRO A 37 5.63 -9.79 -13.50
CA PRO A 37 5.23 -9.59 -12.11
C PRO A 37 6.11 -8.55 -11.38
N THR A 38 7.25 -8.18 -11.96
CA THR A 38 8.29 -7.35 -11.34
C THR A 38 8.97 -6.41 -12.32
N ILE A 39 9.50 -5.30 -11.79
CA ILE A 39 10.30 -4.32 -12.50
C ILE A 39 11.64 -4.94 -12.93
N LEU A 40 12.33 -5.60 -11.99
CA LEU A 40 13.72 -6.04 -12.19
C LEU A 40 13.84 -7.31 -13.05
N GLN A 41 12.78 -8.10 -13.21
CA GLN A 41 12.75 -9.27 -14.10
C GLN A 41 12.17 -8.96 -15.50
N SER A 42 11.70 -7.74 -15.73
CA SER A 42 11.18 -7.35 -17.04
C SER A 42 12.28 -7.39 -18.11
N ILE A 43 11.92 -7.67 -19.38
CA ILE A 43 12.86 -7.64 -20.53
C ILE A 43 13.53 -6.25 -20.63
N HIS A 44 12.77 -5.20 -20.38
CA HIS A 44 13.23 -3.81 -20.41
C HIS A 44 13.08 -3.15 -19.03
N PRO A 45 13.99 -3.44 -18.06
CA PRO A 45 13.82 -3.03 -16.67
C PRO A 45 13.77 -1.51 -16.48
N VAL A 46 14.50 -0.75 -17.31
CA VAL A 46 14.46 0.72 -17.31
C VAL A 46 13.09 1.24 -17.75
N SER A 47 12.48 0.64 -18.77
CA SER A 47 11.14 1.02 -19.23
C SER A 47 10.09 0.70 -18.17
N SER A 48 10.17 -0.48 -17.56
CA SER A 48 9.29 -0.89 -16.46
C SER A 48 9.41 0.06 -15.25
N LEU A 49 10.63 0.46 -14.91
CA LEU A 49 10.87 1.42 -13.83
C LEU A 49 10.25 2.77 -14.16
N MET A 50 10.37 3.24 -15.40
CA MET A 50 9.76 4.50 -15.83
C MET A 50 8.24 4.45 -15.80
N ALA A 51 7.64 3.33 -16.20
CA ALA A 51 6.20 3.15 -16.13
C ALA A 51 5.65 3.16 -14.70
N VAL A 52 6.34 2.51 -13.76
CA VAL A 52 6.01 2.57 -12.33
C VAL A 52 6.19 4.00 -11.80
N PHE A 53 7.26 4.68 -12.18
CA PHE A 53 7.51 6.07 -11.78
C PHE A 53 6.42 7.02 -12.30
N ILE A 54 6.00 6.89 -13.56
CA ILE A 54 4.89 7.65 -14.15
C ILE A 54 3.59 7.34 -13.41
N THR A 55 3.31 6.08 -13.11
CA THR A 55 2.09 5.66 -12.38
C THR A 55 2.03 6.27 -10.98
N ILE A 56 3.16 6.26 -10.25
CA ILE A 56 3.28 6.88 -8.93
C ILE A 56 3.22 8.41 -9.04
N GLY A 57 3.87 9.00 -10.03
CA GLY A 57 3.88 10.44 -10.27
C GLY A 57 2.49 10.99 -10.58
N VAL A 58 1.80 10.43 -11.57
CA VAL A 58 0.44 10.83 -11.94
C VAL A 58 -0.53 10.53 -10.79
N GLY A 59 -0.44 9.35 -10.18
CA GLY A 59 -1.28 8.97 -9.03
C GLY A 59 -1.12 9.92 -7.84
N SER A 60 0.11 10.33 -7.52
CA SER A 60 0.39 11.25 -6.41
C SER A 60 -0.05 12.68 -6.72
N ILE A 61 0.12 13.17 -7.95
CA ILE A 61 -0.35 14.51 -8.36
C ILE A 61 -1.88 14.57 -8.32
N VAL A 62 -2.57 13.58 -8.88
CA VAL A 62 -4.04 13.53 -8.88
C VAL A 62 -4.56 13.31 -7.45
N GLY A 63 -3.93 12.41 -6.69
CA GLY A 63 -4.25 12.16 -5.29
C GLY A 63 -4.08 13.41 -4.41
N ALA A 64 -3.02 14.20 -4.65
CA ALA A 64 -2.80 15.49 -4.02
C ALA A 64 -3.91 16.51 -4.35
N GLY A 65 -4.35 16.57 -5.60
CA GLY A 65 -5.49 17.40 -6.02
C GLY A 65 -6.78 16.99 -5.30
N VAL A 66 -7.05 15.68 -5.21
CA VAL A 66 -8.20 15.15 -4.46
C VAL A 66 -8.09 15.45 -2.96
N ALA A 67 -6.87 15.37 -2.40
CA ALA A 67 -6.62 15.67 -1.00
C ALA A 67 -7.00 17.10 -0.63
N ARG A 68 -6.70 18.07 -1.51
CA ARG A 68 -7.09 19.48 -1.33
C ARG A 68 -8.60 19.70 -1.29
N ILE A 69 -9.36 18.89 -2.02
CA ILE A 69 -10.81 19.07 -2.18
C ILE A 69 -11.58 18.30 -1.11
N SER A 70 -11.08 17.14 -0.69
CA SER A 70 -11.76 16.21 0.22
C SER A 70 -11.00 16.01 1.53
N SER A 71 -9.99 15.14 1.51
CA SER A 71 -9.12 14.84 2.65
C SER A 71 -7.87 14.12 2.16
N THR A 72 -6.76 14.25 2.87
CA THR A 72 -5.51 13.55 2.57
C THR A 72 -5.70 12.04 2.51
N THR A 73 -6.57 11.48 3.36
CA THR A 73 -6.91 10.06 3.33
C THR A 73 -7.59 9.64 2.02
N THR A 74 -8.55 10.44 1.52
CA THR A 74 -9.16 10.18 0.21
C THR A 74 -8.13 10.31 -0.92
N GLY A 75 -7.22 11.28 -0.82
CA GLY A 75 -6.12 11.43 -1.78
C GLY A 75 -5.18 10.22 -1.81
N MET A 76 -4.81 9.69 -0.64
CA MET A 76 -4.01 8.47 -0.52
C MET A 76 -4.72 7.22 -1.05
N PHE A 77 -6.04 7.14 -0.87
CA PHE A 77 -6.83 6.07 -1.49
C PHE A 77 -6.76 6.13 -3.03
N VAL A 78 -6.93 7.32 -3.62
CA VAL A 78 -6.81 7.52 -5.07
C VAL A 78 -5.40 7.16 -5.56
N PHE A 79 -4.37 7.59 -4.83
CA PHE A 79 -2.98 7.21 -5.13
C PHE A 79 -2.76 5.69 -5.06
N GLY A 80 -3.23 5.01 -4.00
CA GLY A 80 -3.14 3.55 -3.90
C GLY A 80 -3.91 2.82 -5.00
N PHE A 81 -5.03 3.39 -5.46
CA PHE A 81 -5.84 2.80 -6.53
C PHE A 81 -5.12 2.73 -7.88
N SER A 82 -4.21 3.67 -8.18
CA SER A 82 -3.40 3.59 -9.40
C SER A 82 -2.49 2.37 -9.41
N LEU A 83 -1.82 2.12 -8.28
CA LEU A 83 -0.96 0.94 -8.11
C LEU A 83 -1.77 -0.35 -8.05
N PHE A 84 -2.98 -0.31 -7.49
CA PHE A 84 -3.90 -1.45 -7.50
C PHE A 84 -4.33 -1.83 -8.91
N ALA A 85 -4.72 -0.86 -9.74
CA ALA A 85 -5.10 -1.12 -11.11
C ALA A 85 -3.93 -1.67 -11.94
N MET A 86 -2.71 -1.17 -11.68
CA MET A 86 -1.49 -1.72 -12.26
C MET A 86 -1.28 -3.17 -11.81
N ALA A 87 -1.26 -3.43 -10.50
CA ALA A 87 -1.00 -4.75 -9.91
C ALA A 87 -2.02 -5.83 -10.35
N MET A 88 -3.30 -5.45 -10.54
CA MET A 88 -4.36 -6.33 -11.03
C MET A 88 -4.12 -6.82 -12.46
N LYS A 89 -3.35 -6.09 -13.26
CA LYS A 89 -3.01 -6.47 -14.64
C LYS A 89 -1.72 -7.28 -14.75
N LEU A 90 -0.83 -7.19 -13.75
CA LEU A 90 0.43 -7.94 -13.74
C LEU A 90 0.18 -9.41 -13.39
N GLU A 91 1.06 -10.30 -13.84
CA GLU A 91 1.08 -11.69 -13.42
C GLU A 91 1.68 -11.87 -12.01
N GLY A 92 1.48 -13.05 -11.42
CA GLY A 92 1.82 -13.33 -10.02
C GLY A 92 3.16 -14.04 -9.83
N VAL A 93 3.34 -14.58 -8.62
CA VAL A 93 4.51 -15.38 -8.24
C VAL A 93 4.73 -16.60 -9.14
N THR A 94 3.68 -17.15 -9.75
CA THR A 94 3.79 -18.31 -10.66
C THR A 94 4.63 -17.95 -11.88
N GLU A 95 4.34 -16.82 -12.51
CA GLU A 95 5.09 -16.31 -13.66
C GLU A 95 6.52 -15.91 -13.27
N PHE A 96 6.69 -15.35 -12.07
CA PHE A 96 8.00 -15.00 -11.52
C PHE A 96 8.91 -16.23 -11.44
N VAL A 97 8.40 -17.31 -10.82
CA VAL A 97 9.14 -18.57 -10.61
C VAL A 97 9.41 -19.29 -11.93
N PHE A 98 8.42 -19.38 -12.83
CA PHE A 98 8.61 -20.05 -14.13
C PHE A 98 9.56 -19.28 -15.06
N SER A 99 9.68 -17.97 -14.88
CA SER A 99 10.68 -17.15 -15.57
C SER A 99 12.07 -17.21 -14.92
N GLY A 100 12.31 -18.16 -14.00
CA GLY A 100 13.60 -18.32 -13.32
C GLY A 100 13.94 -17.20 -12.34
N GLY A 101 12.92 -16.55 -11.77
CA GLY A 101 13.09 -15.41 -10.87
C GLY A 101 13.83 -15.75 -9.59
N ASN A 102 14.69 -14.83 -9.13
CA ASN A 102 15.41 -14.95 -7.87
C ASN A 102 14.71 -14.11 -6.79
N PHE A 103 14.19 -14.76 -5.74
CA PHE A 103 13.47 -14.08 -4.65
C PHE A 103 14.26 -12.99 -3.93
N HIS A 104 15.60 -13.03 -3.94
CA HIS A 104 16.41 -11.94 -3.38
C HIS A 104 16.19 -10.62 -4.12
N ILE A 105 15.88 -10.66 -5.42
CA ILE A 105 15.57 -9.47 -6.23
C ILE A 105 14.30 -8.79 -5.71
N LEU A 106 13.31 -9.56 -5.22
CA LEU A 106 12.07 -9.01 -4.67
C LEU A 106 12.32 -8.16 -3.42
N ILE A 107 13.33 -8.49 -2.61
CA ILE A 107 13.72 -7.70 -1.44
C ILE A 107 14.17 -6.30 -1.87
N PHE A 108 15.03 -6.22 -2.89
CA PHE A 108 15.50 -4.95 -3.44
C PHE A 108 14.37 -4.17 -4.11
N GLU A 109 13.47 -4.85 -4.82
CA GLU A 109 12.34 -4.21 -5.47
C GLU A 109 11.32 -3.65 -4.47
N SER A 110 11.05 -4.36 -3.39
CA SER A 110 10.23 -3.85 -2.28
C SER A 110 10.88 -2.64 -1.61
N ALA A 111 12.20 -2.64 -1.43
CA ALA A 111 12.90 -1.47 -0.90
C ALA A 111 12.79 -0.26 -1.85
N LEU A 112 12.95 -0.49 -3.16
CA LEU A 112 12.78 0.54 -4.18
C LEU A 112 11.34 1.10 -4.19
N LEU A 113 10.33 0.24 -4.18
CA LEU A 113 8.93 0.65 -4.13
C LEU A 113 8.59 1.39 -2.83
N CYS A 114 9.15 0.98 -1.69
CA CYS A 114 9.00 1.72 -0.44
C CYS A 114 9.48 3.16 -0.58
N VAL A 115 10.64 3.39 -1.20
CA VAL A 115 11.17 4.75 -1.44
C VAL A 115 10.27 5.52 -2.41
N LEU A 116 9.85 4.91 -3.51
CA LEU A 116 8.98 5.57 -4.50
C LEU A 116 7.60 5.93 -3.90
N VAL A 117 7.01 5.03 -3.13
CA VAL A 117 5.74 5.27 -2.43
C VAL A 117 5.89 6.33 -1.36
N LEU A 118 7.02 6.35 -0.62
CA LEU A 118 7.29 7.40 0.34
C LEU A 118 7.34 8.77 -0.34
N LEU A 119 8.03 8.89 -1.48
CA LEU A 119 8.06 10.12 -2.27
C LEU A 119 6.65 10.53 -2.73
N GLY A 120 5.87 9.60 -3.28
CA GLY A 120 4.48 9.86 -3.67
C GLY A 120 3.61 10.32 -2.50
N THR A 121 3.78 9.70 -1.34
CA THR A 121 3.09 10.07 -0.10
C THR A 121 3.47 11.49 0.34
N LEU A 122 4.76 11.85 0.28
CA LEU A 122 5.24 13.20 0.58
C LEU A 122 4.61 14.24 -0.35
N VAL A 123 4.43 13.94 -1.64
CA VAL A 123 3.73 14.83 -2.58
C VAL A 123 2.26 15.01 -2.17
N VAL A 124 1.56 13.91 -1.87
CA VAL A 124 0.14 13.95 -1.47
C VAL A 124 -0.06 14.72 -0.16
N PHE A 125 0.80 14.51 0.84
CA PHE A 125 0.73 15.23 2.12
C PHE A 125 1.22 16.67 2.01
N GLY A 126 2.28 16.92 1.24
CA GLY A 126 2.83 18.26 1.04
C GLY A 126 1.86 19.19 0.35
N ILE A 127 1.16 18.69 -0.68
CA ILE A 127 0.13 19.45 -1.37
C ILE A 127 -1.18 19.38 -0.57
N GLY A 128 -1.66 18.21 -0.16
CA GLY A 128 -2.96 18.03 0.50
C GLY A 128 -3.07 18.66 1.90
N GLY A 129 -1.94 18.86 2.58
CA GLY A 129 -1.88 19.33 3.96
C GLY A 129 -1.99 18.19 4.98
N PRO A 130 -1.78 18.52 6.28
CA PRO A 130 -1.84 17.54 7.35
C PRO A 130 -3.26 16.99 7.51
N THR A 131 -3.37 15.75 7.97
CA THR A 131 -4.66 15.13 8.28
C THR A 131 -5.36 15.88 9.41
N GLN A 132 -6.58 16.36 9.16
CA GLN A 132 -7.32 17.27 10.04
C GLN A 132 -7.68 16.70 11.44
N CYS A 133 -7.53 15.39 11.66
CA CYS A 133 -7.97 14.70 12.89
C CYS A 133 -6.81 14.29 13.83
N MET A 134 -5.65 14.93 13.75
CA MET A 134 -4.49 14.57 14.59
C MET A 134 -3.86 15.81 15.24
N PRO A 135 -3.88 15.92 16.59
CA PRO A 135 -3.04 16.87 17.30
C PRO A 135 -1.58 16.55 16.98
N CYS A 136 -0.85 17.50 16.40
CA CYS A 136 0.58 17.32 16.17
C CYS A 136 1.30 17.50 17.51
N ASP A 137 1.56 16.40 18.22
CA ASP A 137 2.42 16.44 19.39
C ASP A 137 3.89 16.26 18.98
N ASN A 138 4.66 17.34 19.17
CA ASN A 138 6.10 17.41 18.87
C ASN A 138 6.97 16.79 19.98
N THR A 139 6.37 16.24 21.03
CA THR A 139 7.11 15.80 22.23
C THR A 139 7.91 14.50 22.01
N GLU A 140 7.45 13.60 21.12
CA GLU A 140 8.17 12.35 20.84
C GLU A 140 9.27 12.52 19.77
N ARG A 141 10.51 12.11 20.11
CA ARG A 141 11.67 12.09 19.19
C ARG A 141 11.38 11.23 17.96
N GLY A 142 11.72 11.73 16.76
CA GLY A 142 11.39 11.09 15.48
C GLY A 142 11.84 9.62 15.33
N LEU A 143 12.95 9.24 15.96
CA LEU A 143 13.48 7.87 15.90
C LEU A 143 12.61 6.87 16.69
N ALA A 144 12.03 7.30 17.81
CA ALA A 144 11.09 6.48 18.57
C ALA A 144 9.77 6.26 17.80
N LYS A 145 9.28 7.31 17.11
CA LYS A 145 8.11 7.22 16.22
C LYS A 145 8.35 6.26 15.06
N PHE A 146 9.51 6.33 14.43
CA PHE A 146 9.92 5.39 13.38
C PHE A 146 9.92 3.94 13.89
N GLY A 147 10.60 3.67 15.01
CA GLY A 147 10.68 2.33 15.60
C GLY A 147 9.31 1.74 15.95
N LYS A 148 8.41 2.53 16.55
CA LYS A 148 7.03 2.11 16.83
C LYS A 148 6.25 1.81 15.55
N THR A 149 6.35 2.68 14.54
CA THR A 149 5.65 2.49 13.25
C THR A 149 6.15 1.23 12.55
N LEU A 150 7.45 0.97 12.60
CA LEU A 150 8.08 -0.23 12.04
C LEU A 150 7.59 -1.50 12.75
N LEU A 151 7.53 -1.48 14.09
CA LEU A 151 7.02 -2.60 14.89
C LEU A 151 5.54 -2.88 14.61
N ILE A 152 4.72 -1.84 14.48
CA ILE A 152 3.31 -1.97 14.09
C ILE A 152 3.17 -2.56 12.69
N SER A 153 4.03 -2.13 11.75
CA SER A 153 4.02 -2.63 10.37
C SER A 153 4.35 -4.12 10.29
N LEU A 154 5.08 -4.67 11.26
CA LEU A 154 5.39 -6.11 11.35
C LEU A 154 4.12 -6.98 11.47
N ALA A 155 3.05 -6.44 12.05
CA ALA A 155 1.77 -7.14 12.18
C ALA A 155 1.12 -7.49 10.82
N MET A 156 1.56 -6.88 9.72
CA MET A 156 1.12 -7.22 8.38
C MET A 156 1.50 -8.66 7.97
N LEU A 157 2.70 -9.13 8.34
CA LEU A 157 3.22 -10.44 7.92
C LEU A 157 2.36 -11.63 8.36
N PRO A 158 1.92 -11.75 9.63
CA PRO A 158 1.06 -12.86 10.04
C PRO A 158 -0.30 -12.86 9.33
N VAL A 159 -0.86 -11.68 9.01
CA VAL A 159 -2.11 -11.57 8.24
C VAL A 159 -1.92 -12.15 6.84
N ILE A 160 -0.83 -11.77 6.17
CA ILE A 160 -0.53 -12.26 4.83
C ILE A 160 -0.26 -13.76 4.86
N TRP A 161 0.50 -14.25 5.83
CA TRP A 161 0.75 -15.68 5.99
C TRP A 161 -0.54 -16.49 6.23
N LEU A 162 -1.51 -15.92 6.93
CA LEU A 162 -2.80 -16.58 7.19
C LEU A 162 -3.70 -16.59 5.94
N ILE A 163 -3.73 -15.49 5.19
CA ILE A 163 -4.72 -15.26 4.12
C ILE A 163 -4.21 -15.64 2.74
N ALA A 164 -2.94 -15.41 2.41
CA ALA A 164 -2.37 -15.77 1.12
C ALA A 164 -2.07 -17.29 1.09
N THR A 165 -3.11 -18.10 0.91
CA THR A 165 -2.98 -19.56 0.85
C THR A 165 -2.80 -20.09 -0.56
N THR A 166 -3.25 -19.35 -1.57
CA THR A 166 -3.07 -19.70 -2.99
C THR A 166 -2.45 -18.53 -3.75
N PRO A 167 -1.77 -18.77 -4.89
CA PRO A 167 -1.18 -17.70 -5.72
C PRO A 167 -2.22 -16.90 -6.52
N ALA A 168 -3.52 -17.00 -6.18
CA ALA A 168 -4.56 -16.26 -6.86
C ALA A 168 -4.41 -14.75 -6.62
N LYS A 169 -4.31 -13.98 -7.71
CA LYS A 169 -4.10 -12.53 -7.71
C LYS A 169 -4.99 -11.76 -6.74
N GLY A 170 -6.29 -11.98 -6.81
CA GLY A 170 -7.26 -11.30 -5.94
C GLY A 170 -7.06 -11.63 -4.46
N GLN A 171 -6.68 -12.87 -4.13
CA GLN A 171 -6.44 -13.29 -2.75
C GLN A 171 -5.18 -12.63 -2.19
N VAL A 172 -4.10 -12.62 -2.96
CA VAL A 172 -2.80 -12.11 -2.54
C VAL A 172 -2.83 -10.59 -2.37
N LEU A 173 -3.44 -9.88 -3.32
CA LEU A 173 -3.69 -8.44 -3.22
C LEU A 173 -4.66 -8.11 -2.07
N GLY A 174 -5.71 -8.92 -1.91
CA GLY A 174 -6.65 -8.81 -0.79
C GLY A 174 -5.98 -9.03 0.57
N ALA A 175 -5.08 -10.01 0.69
CA ALA A 175 -4.30 -10.27 1.90
C ALA A 175 -3.41 -9.06 2.26
N SER A 176 -2.77 -8.46 1.25
CA SER A 176 -1.97 -7.24 1.42
C SER A 176 -2.84 -6.05 1.87
N ALA A 177 -4.05 -5.92 1.33
CA ALA A 177 -5.00 -4.90 1.75
C ALA A 177 -5.50 -5.11 3.19
N LEU A 178 -5.85 -6.33 3.57
CA LEU A 178 -6.23 -6.67 4.94
C LEU A 178 -5.08 -6.46 5.93
N GLY A 179 -3.84 -6.76 5.53
CA GLY A 179 -2.64 -6.44 6.29
C GLY A 179 -2.49 -4.93 6.50
N GLY A 180 -2.71 -4.13 5.44
CA GLY A 180 -2.76 -2.66 5.53
C GLY A 180 -3.86 -2.13 6.45
N LEU A 181 -5.06 -2.72 6.41
CA LEU A 181 -6.14 -2.38 7.35
C LEU A 181 -5.71 -2.60 8.80
N LEU A 182 -5.13 -3.77 9.11
CA LEU A 182 -4.65 -4.08 10.46
C LEU A 182 -3.58 -3.08 10.92
N VAL A 183 -2.60 -2.80 10.06
CA VAL A 183 -1.55 -1.81 10.34
C VAL A 183 -2.14 -0.43 10.60
N GLY A 184 -3.10 0.02 9.79
CA GLY A 184 -3.82 1.28 10.00
C GLY A 184 -4.56 1.33 11.34
N PHE A 185 -5.20 0.22 11.73
CA PHE A 185 -5.94 0.11 12.98
C PHE A 185 -4.99 0.17 14.19
N LEU A 186 -3.93 -0.63 14.18
CA LEU A 186 -2.91 -0.64 15.23
C LEU A 186 -2.19 0.70 15.33
N PHE A 187 -1.89 1.35 14.20
CA PHE A 187 -1.32 2.69 14.20
C PHE A 187 -2.25 3.70 14.89
N ARG A 188 -3.54 3.67 14.57
CA ARG A 188 -4.51 4.56 15.24
C ARG A 188 -4.55 4.27 16.74
N HIS A 189 -4.51 3.00 17.14
CA HIS A 189 -4.59 2.58 18.54
C HIS A 189 -3.32 2.90 19.36
N PHE A 190 -2.13 2.86 18.77
CA PHE A 190 -0.87 3.07 19.51
C PHE A 190 -0.22 4.45 19.26
N LEU A 191 -0.52 5.10 18.14
CA LEU A 191 0.11 6.33 17.67
C LEU A 191 -0.93 7.41 17.31
N HIS A 192 -1.86 7.68 18.24
CA HIS A 192 -2.97 8.63 18.06
C HIS A 192 -2.57 10.03 17.55
N SER A 193 -1.37 10.52 17.91
CA SER A 193 -0.91 11.89 17.65
C SER A 193 0.14 12.04 16.54
N SER A 194 0.46 10.97 15.80
CA SER A 194 1.51 11.00 14.76
C SER A 194 0.92 11.07 13.35
N GLN A 195 1.45 11.96 12.51
CA GLN A 195 1.08 12.00 11.09
C GLN A 195 1.46 10.70 10.39
N PRO A 196 0.54 10.10 9.59
CA PRO A 196 0.74 8.76 9.04
C PRO A 196 1.58 8.76 7.75
N ILE A 197 2.56 9.66 7.59
CA ILE A 197 3.37 9.75 6.37
C ILE A 197 4.18 8.45 6.17
N LEU A 198 4.91 8.02 7.21
CA LEU A 198 5.73 6.81 7.16
C LEU A 198 4.87 5.53 7.13
N LEU A 199 3.62 5.61 7.60
CA LEU A 199 2.72 4.48 7.71
C LEU A 199 2.40 3.86 6.35
N PHE A 200 2.32 4.67 5.29
CA PHE A 200 2.01 4.19 3.94
C PHE A 200 3.19 3.50 3.24
N ALA A 201 4.43 3.76 3.66
CA ALA A 201 5.62 3.23 3.01
C ALA A 201 6.25 2.06 3.78
N LEU A 202 6.35 2.16 5.10
CA LEU A 202 7.04 1.16 5.94
C LEU A 202 6.52 -0.28 5.80
N PRO A 203 5.21 -0.53 5.69
CA PRO A 203 4.69 -1.88 5.48
C PRO A 203 5.23 -2.54 4.20
N ILE A 204 5.57 -1.76 3.18
CA ILE A 204 6.16 -2.26 1.93
C ILE A 204 7.58 -2.79 2.18
N ALA A 205 8.37 -2.06 2.97
CA ALA A 205 9.70 -2.52 3.40
C ALA A 205 9.61 -3.77 4.29
N ILE A 206 8.61 -3.84 5.17
CA ILE A 206 8.32 -5.05 5.95
C ILE A 206 7.93 -6.22 5.04
N GLY A 207 7.20 -5.98 3.95
CA GLY A 207 6.94 -7.00 2.91
C GLY A 207 8.25 -7.57 2.34
N GLY A 208 9.25 -6.70 2.12
CA GLY A 208 10.61 -7.11 1.74
C GLY A 208 11.29 -8.01 2.78
N LEU A 209 11.14 -7.72 4.07
CA LEU A 209 11.59 -8.63 5.16
C LEU A 209 10.81 -9.95 5.17
N GLY A 210 9.53 -9.91 4.80
CA GLY A 210 8.70 -11.09 4.60
C GLY A 210 9.30 -12.06 3.58
N TYR A 211 9.89 -11.56 2.49
CA TYR A 211 10.62 -12.40 1.55
C TYR A 211 11.87 -13.03 2.16
N LEU A 212 12.64 -12.26 2.93
CA LEU A 212 13.83 -12.78 3.61
C LEU A 212 13.46 -13.93 4.57
N ILE A 213 12.39 -13.76 5.35
CA ILE A 213 11.86 -14.81 6.23
C ILE A 213 11.34 -16.00 5.41
N GLY A 214 10.63 -15.72 4.31
CA GLY A 214 10.06 -16.75 3.43
C GLY A 214 11.13 -17.63 2.78
N ILE A 215 12.25 -17.04 2.35
CA ILE A 215 13.39 -17.76 1.75
C ILE A 215 14.14 -18.58 2.81
N THR A 216 14.29 -18.06 4.02
CA THR A 216 15.07 -18.74 5.08
C THR A 216 14.32 -19.88 5.75
N VAL A 217 13.01 -19.74 5.94
CA VAL A 217 12.18 -20.73 6.65
C VAL A 217 11.48 -21.71 5.69
N GLY A 218 11.20 -21.30 4.46
CA GLY A 218 10.43 -22.08 3.49
C GLY A 218 11.22 -22.54 2.28
N GLN A 219 10.63 -23.43 1.49
CA GLN A 219 11.15 -23.79 0.19
C GLN A 219 10.77 -22.71 -0.85
N SER A 220 11.70 -22.39 -1.74
CA SER A 220 11.53 -21.36 -2.79
C SER A 220 11.67 -21.91 -4.21
N ASP A 221 11.86 -23.22 -4.37
CA ASP A 221 12.08 -23.84 -5.67
C ASP A 221 10.79 -24.08 -6.47
N ILE A 222 10.94 -24.25 -7.78
CA ILE A 222 9.84 -24.58 -8.72
C ILE A 222 9.09 -25.84 -8.26
N ALA A 223 9.80 -26.85 -7.73
CA ALA A 223 9.20 -28.05 -7.18
C ALA A 223 8.26 -27.75 -6.01
N ALA A 224 8.62 -26.79 -5.14
CA ALA A 224 7.80 -26.37 -4.02
C ALA A 224 6.55 -25.61 -4.46
N LEU A 225 6.65 -24.80 -5.52
CA LEU A 225 5.48 -24.15 -6.11
C LEU A 225 4.49 -25.18 -6.67
N ASN A 226 4.97 -26.18 -7.41
CA ASN A 226 4.13 -27.24 -7.98
C ASN A 226 3.46 -28.10 -6.90
N GLN A 227 4.10 -28.25 -5.74
CA GLN A 227 3.58 -28.97 -4.58
C GLN A 227 2.76 -28.08 -3.62
N GLN A 228 2.58 -26.80 -3.94
CA GLN A 228 1.97 -25.78 -3.05
C GLN A 228 2.63 -25.68 -1.67
N SER A 229 3.91 -26.06 -1.55
CA SER A 229 4.72 -25.97 -0.34
C SER A 229 5.57 -24.69 -0.27
N ILE A 230 5.45 -23.81 -1.27
CA ILE A 230 6.11 -22.49 -1.25
C ILE A 230 5.65 -21.68 -0.03
N SER A 231 6.57 -20.96 0.59
CA SER A 231 6.22 -20.09 1.71
C SER A 231 5.18 -19.05 1.29
N ARG A 232 4.10 -18.94 2.05
CA ARG A 232 2.99 -18.01 1.81
C ARG A 232 3.42 -16.54 1.77
N LEU A 233 4.52 -16.22 2.45
CA LEU A 233 5.11 -14.87 2.44
C LEU A 233 5.75 -14.49 1.10
N LEU A 234 6.06 -15.48 0.25
CA LEU A 234 6.63 -15.28 -1.07
C LEU A 234 5.57 -15.08 -2.16
N LEU A 235 4.29 -15.28 -1.83
CA LEU A 235 3.20 -15.18 -2.82
C LEU A 235 2.92 -13.74 -3.26
N PRO A 236 2.85 -12.74 -2.37
CA PRO A 236 2.61 -11.37 -2.81
C PRO A 236 3.81 -10.79 -3.52
N MET A 237 3.56 -10.16 -4.67
CA MET A 237 4.56 -9.42 -5.43
C MET A 237 4.74 -8.01 -4.85
N PRO A 238 5.90 -7.34 -5.07
CA PRO A 238 6.19 -6.05 -4.45
C PRO A 238 5.13 -4.96 -4.72
N LEU A 239 4.58 -4.92 -5.93
CA LEU A 239 3.50 -3.97 -6.28
C LEU A 239 2.17 -4.29 -5.60
N GLU A 240 1.90 -5.56 -5.29
CA GLU A 240 0.69 -5.97 -4.55
C GLU A 240 0.78 -5.56 -3.08
N TYR A 241 1.95 -5.70 -2.47
CA TYR A 241 2.24 -5.14 -1.15
C TYR A 241 1.99 -3.63 -1.16
N ALA A 242 2.57 -2.89 -2.11
CA ALA A 242 2.41 -1.44 -2.22
C ALA A 242 0.94 -1.04 -2.38
N ALA A 243 0.26 -1.58 -3.39
CA ALA A 243 -1.12 -1.26 -3.69
C ALA A 243 -2.07 -1.62 -2.54
N GLY A 244 -1.98 -2.86 -2.05
CA GLY A 244 -2.84 -3.37 -0.99
C GLY A 244 -2.67 -2.56 0.29
N THR A 245 -1.43 -2.38 0.75
CA THR A 245 -1.17 -1.69 2.02
C THR A 245 -1.66 -0.25 1.99
N ILE A 246 -1.41 0.51 0.91
CA ILE A 246 -1.86 1.91 0.80
C ILE A 246 -3.39 1.98 0.84
N ILE A 247 -4.09 1.14 0.08
CA ILE A 247 -5.56 1.11 0.07
C ILE A 247 -6.10 0.74 1.45
N GLY A 248 -5.57 -0.32 2.06
CA GLY A 248 -6.02 -0.77 3.38
C GLY A 248 -5.86 0.32 4.44
N ILE A 249 -4.68 0.93 4.52
CA ILE A 249 -4.41 2.01 5.47
C ILE A 249 -5.35 3.20 5.22
N ALA A 250 -5.54 3.60 3.96
CA ALA A 250 -6.41 4.71 3.62
C ALA A 250 -7.88 4.46 4.02
N ILE A 251 -8.39 3.25 3.82
CA ILE A 251 -9.75 2.88 4.23
C ILE A 251 -9.94 3.04 5.75
N VAL A 252 -9.04 2.49 6.56
CA VAL A 252 -9.15 2.55 8.03
C VAL A 252 -9.00 3.97 8.56
N LEU A 253 -8.04 4.74 8.03
CA LEU A 253 -7.92 6.15 8.38
C LEU A 253 -9.18 6.93 7.98
N GLY A 254 -9.86 6.53 6.90
CA GLY A 254 -11.09 7.15 6.44
C GLY A 254 -12.23 6.89 7.40
N TRP A 255 -12.43 5.63 7.80
CA TRP A 255 -13.46 5.25 8.77
C TRP A 255 -13.26 5.92 10.12
N THR A 256 -12.03 5.95 10.63
CA THR A 256 -11.72 6.54 11.94
C THR A 256 -11.80 8.07 11.97
N SER A 257 -11.83 8.72 10.80
CA SER A 257 -12.09 10.17 10.68
C SER A 257 -13.57 10.54 10.67
N SER A 258 -14.46 9.55 10.44
CA SER A 258 -15.90 9.77 10.26
C SER A 258 -16.74 9.63 11.53
N VAL A 259 -16.13 9.27 12.67
CA VAL A 259 -16.82 9.13 13.96
C VAL A 259 -17.07 10.53 14.54
N PRO A 260 -18.33 10.99 14.64
CA PRO A 260 -18.64 12.29 15.20
C PRO A 260 -18.34 12.33 16.70
N GLU A 261 -17.62 13.37 17.11
CA GLU A 261 -17.39 13.75 18.51
C GLU A 261 -18.71 14.24 19.12
N ASN A 262 -19.62 13.32 19.44
CA ASN A 262 -20.93 13.64 20.01
C ASN A 262 -21.18 13.00 21.38
N THR A 263 -20.12 12.57 22.08
CA THR A 263 -20.23 11.93 23.39
C THR A 263 -19.79 12.81 24.57
N GLY A 264 -19.43 14.08 24.32
CA GLY A 264 -18.97 15.01 25.36
C GLY A 264 -20.04 16.01 25.87
N ALA A 265 -21.14 16.19 25.15
CA ALA A 265 -22.12 17.24 25.47
C ALA A 265 -23.21 16.81 26.46
N GLU A 266 -23.42 15.51 26.70
CA GLU A 266 -24.48 15.03 27.61
C GLU A 266 -24.05 14.95 29.08
N THR A 267 -22.75 14.87 29.38
CA THR A 267 -22.25 14.80 30.77
C THR A 267 -22.12 16.17 31.44
N SER A 268 -22.16 17.27 30.69
CA SER A 268 -22.15 18.63 31.26
C SER A 268 -23.55 19.10 31.70
N LYS A 269 -24.62 18.63 31.04
CA LYS A 269 -26.01 18.99 31.43
C LYS A 269 -26.52 18.29 32.68
N LYS A 270 -25.95 17.15 33.08
CA LYS A 270 -26.32 16.43 34.32
C LYS A 270 -25.59 16.92 35.59
N ARG A 271 -24.66 17.87 35.49
CA ARG A 271 -24.02 18.50 36.67
C ARG A 271 -24.64 19.84 37.07
N LEU A 272 -25.71 20.26 36.39
CA LEU A 272 -26.42 21.52 36.66
C LEU A 272 -27.91 21.31 36.98
N GLN A 273 -28.29 20.10 37.40
CA GLN A 273 -29.57 19.80 38.04
C GLN A 273 -29.28 19.09 39.36
#